data_AF-A0A7K5G1B3-F1
#
_entry.id   AF-A0A7K5G1B3-F1
#
_cell.length_a   1.000
_cell.length_b   1.000
_cell.length_c   1.000
_cell.angle_alpha   90.00
_cell.angle_beta   90.00
_cell.angle_gamma   90.00
#
_symmetry.space_group_name_H-M   'P 1'
#
loop_
_entity.id
_entity.type
_entity.pdbx_description
1 polymer ?
#
loop_
_entity_poly.entity_id
_entity_poly.type
_entity_poly.pdbx_seq_one_letter_code
_entity_poly.pdbx_strand_id
1 'polypeptide(L)'
;PFPEETVSMTVSYAEYAPHVGDQDALKLTAAGTVEESGQVVAKELRIRLHVPELTLTLLAPAVVGQEMPIQVVFQNPLPDELSGATLRMEGAGISCPKPFHL
;
A
#
# COMPACT_ATOMS: atom_id res chain seq x y z
N PRO A 1 -29.32 -28.47 6.69
CA PRO A 1 -28.24 -27.59 6.17
C PRO A 1 -27.65 -28.20 4.91
N PHE A 2 -27.42 -27.40 3.86
CA PHE A 2 -26.71 -27.85 2.66
C PHE A 2 -25.20 -27.96 2.97
N PRO A 3 -24.46 -28.87 2.33
CA PRO A 3 -23.01 -28.97 2.52
C PRO A 3 -22.31 -27.71 1.98
N GLU A 4 -21.33 -27.21 2.74
CA GLU A 4 -20.44 -26.12 2.33
C GLU A 4 -19.05 -26.72 2.08
N GLU A 5 -18.44 -26.35 0.96
CA GLU A 5 -17.08 -26.76 0.60
C GLU A 5 -16.22 -25.51 0.38
N THR A 6 -15.00 -25.53 0.91
CA THR A 6 -14.08 -24.39 0.90
C THR A 6 -12.83 -24.73 0.12
N VAL A 7 -12.51 -23.92 -0.89
CA VAL A 7 -11.25 -23.98 -1.64
C VAL A 7 -10.39 -22.79 -1.28
N SER A 8 -9.12 -23.04 -0.96
CA SER A 8 -8.15 -22.02 -0.57
C SER A 8 -7.10 -21.81 -1.65
N MET A 9 -6.73 -20.55 -1.89
CA MET A 9 -5.67 -20.11 -2.78
C MET A 9 -4.75 -19.17 -2.00
N THR A 10 -3.44 -19.31 -2.20
CA THR A 10 -2.44 -18.37 -1.69
C THR A 10 -1.87 -17.59 -2.86
N VAL A 11 -1.78 -16.27 -2.72
CA VAL A 11 -1.13 -15.37 -3.68
C VAL A 11 0.14 -14.83 -3.02
N SER A 12 1.31 -15.20 -3.52
CA SER A 12 2.58 -14.79 -2.93
C SER A 12 2.97 -13.36 -3.34
N TYR A 13 3.77 -12.68 -2.52
CA TYR A 13 4.31 -11.35 -2.85
C TYR A 13 5.05 -11.36 -4.20
N ALA A 14 5.87 -12.38 -4.47
CA ALA A 14 6.63 -12.48 -5.71
C ALA A 14 5.77 -12.48 -6.99
N GLU A 15 4.52 -12.97 -6.92
CA GLU A 15 3.61 -12.99 -8.07
C GLU A 15 3.09 -11.60 -8.44
N TYR A 16 2.77 -10.78 -7.43
CA TYR A 16 2.20 -9.46 -7.67
C TYR A 16 3.21 -8.31 -7.56
N ALA A 17 4.37 -8.51 -6.91
CA ALA A 17 5.39 -7.49 -6.69
C ALA A 17 5.79 -6.70 -7.96
N PRO A 18 6.01 -7.32 -9.13
CA PRO A 18 6.39 -6.58 -10.35
C PRO A 18 5.31 -5.62 -10.87
N HIS A 19 4.07 -5.75 -10.38
CA HIS A 19 2.91 -4.97 -10.78
C HIS A 19 2.48 -3.95 -9.71
N VAL A 20 3.14 -3.96 -8.54
CA VAL A 20 2.91 -3.01 -7.44
C VAL A 20 3.55 -1.67 -7.82
N GLY A 21 2.72 -0.71 -8.23
CA GLY A 21 3.14 0.60 -8.70
C GLY A 21 2.08 1.22 -9.60
N ASP A 22 1.76 0.55 -10.71
CA ASP A 22 0.66 0.94 -11.62
C ASP A 22 -0.72 0.52 -11.10
N GLN A 23 -0.75 -0.42 -10.14
CA GLN A 23 -1.98 -0.96 -9.55
C GLN A 23 -2.05 -0.66 -8.04
N ASP A 24 -3.17 -0.07 -7.61
CA ASP A 24 -3.48 0.21 -6.19
C ASP A 24 -4.19 -0.97 -5.49
N ALA A 25 -4.50 -2.02 -6.25
CA ALA A 25 -5.28 -3.16 -5.78
C ALA A 25 -5.08 -4.41 -6.63
N LEU A 26 -5.18 -5.57 -5.99
CA LEU A 26 -5.34 -6.87 -6.64
C LEU A 26 -6.81 -7.10 -6.97
N LYS A 27 -7.09 -7.63 -8.16
CA LYS A 27 -8.44 -8.02 -8.60
C LYS A 27 -8.48 -9.53 -8.80
N LEU A 28 -9.24 -10.21 -7.95
CA LEU A 28 -9.42 -11.66 -7.98
C LEU A 28 -10.84 -11.99 -8.45
N THR A 29 -10.97 -12.96 -9.34
CA THR A 29 -12.26 -13.43 -9.85
C THR A 29 -12.37 -14.94 -9.62
N ALA A 30 -13.44 -15.36 -8.94
CA ALA A 30 -13.79 -16.76 -8.80
C ALA A 30 -15.04 -17.02 -9.64
N ALA A 31 -15.04 -18.10 -10.43
CA ALA A 31 -16.19 -18.52 -11.20
C ALA A 31 -16.40 -20.03 -11.04
N GLY A 32 -17.66 -20.45 -10.93
CA GLY A 32 -18.08 -21.84 -10.86
C GLY A 32 -19.17 -22.10 -11.89
N THR A 33 -19.18 -23.31 -12.44
CA THR A 33 -20.22 -23.76 -13.37
C THR A 33 -21.00 -24.89 -12.72
N VAL A 34 -22.32 -24.80 -12.74
CA VAL A 34 -23.21 -25.87 -12.29
C VAL A 34 -23.44 -26.79 -13.49
N GLU A 35 -22.88 -28.00 -13.46
CA GLU A 35 -22.91 -28.91 -14.62
C GLU A 35 -24.35 -29.28 -15.02
N GLU A 36 -25.24 -29.45 -14.05
CA GLU A 36 -26.62 -29.88 -14.28
C GLU A 36 -27.49 -28.82 -14.99
N SER A 37 -27.26 -27.54 -14.70
CA SER A 37 -28.04 -26.43 -15.26
C SER A 37 -27.29 -25.63 -16.33
N GLY A 38 -25.97 -25.83 -16.46
CA GLY A 38 -25.09 -25.01 -17.28
C GLY A 38 -24.91 -23.57 -16.76
N GLN A 39 -25.44 -23.24 -15.59
CA GLN A 39 -25.37 -21.89 -15.04
C GLN A 39 -23.95 -21.58 -14.56
N VAL A 40 -23.44 -20.41 -14.94
CA VAL A 40 -22.17 -19.88 -14.44
C VAL A 40 -22.45 -18.85 -13.35
N VAL A 41 -21.75 -18.98 -12.22
CA VAL A 41 -21.73 -18.01 -11.13
C VAL A 41 -20.33 -17.45 -11.02
N ALA A 42 -20.19 -16.13 -10.99
CA ALA A 42 -18.90 -15.47 -10.83
C ALA A 42 -18.97 -14.41 -9.72
N LYS A 43 -17.86 -14.24 -9.01
CA LYS A 43 -17.67 -13.23 -7.98
C LYS A 43 -16.30 -12.59 -8.15
N GLU A 44 -16.26 -11.27 -7.97
CA GLU A 44 -15.03 -10.49 -7.99
C GLU A 44 -14.71 -9.96 -6.58
N LEU A 45 -13.43 -9.93 -6.24
CA LEU A 45 -12.89 -9.34 -5.02
C LEU A 45 -11.76 -8.38 -5.39
N ARG A 46 -11.85 -7.13 -4.93
CA ARG A 46 -10.80 -6.13 -5.08
C ARG A 46 -10.13 -5.89 -3.72
N ILE A 47 -8.83 -6.17 -3.64
CA ILE A 47 -8.02 -6.04 -2.42
C ILE A 47 -7.07 -4.88 -2.63
N ARG A 48 -7.25 -3.77 -1.89
CA ARG A 48 -6.30 -2.65 -1.95
C ARG A 48 -4.96 -3.06 -1.33
N LEU A 49 -3.88 -2.78 -2.05
CA LEU A 49 -2.54 -2.93 -1.51
C LEU A 49 -2.31 -1.81 -0.49
N HIS A 50 -1.67 -2.13 0.63
CA HIS A 50 -1.44 -1.15 1.68
C HIS A 50 -0.41 -0.11 1.21
N VAL A 51 -0.80 1.17 1.23
CA VAL A 51 0.12 2.27 0.99
C VAL A 51 0.91 2.49 2.26
N PRO A 52 2.26 2.57 2.21
CA PRO A 52 3.05 2.84 3.40
C PRO A 52 2.68 4.19 4.02
N GLU A 53 2.67 4.22 5.35
CA GLU A 53 2.44 5.44 6.09
C GLU A 53 3.73 6.29 6.16
N LEU A 54 3.58 7.58 5.89
CA LEU A 54 4.60 8.59 6.12
C LEU A 54 4.08 9.54 7.20
N THR A 55 4.67 9.48 8.39
CA THR A 55 4.26 10.30 9.52
C THR A 55 5.16 11.53 9.63
N LEU A 56 4.55 12.70 9.82
CA LEU A 56 5.24 13.96 10.10
C LEU A 56 4.78 14.52 11.43
N THR A 57 5.72 14.69 12.36
CA THR A 57 5.43 15.11 13.73
C THR A 57 6.26 16.33 14.11
N LEU A 58 5.60 17.33 14.71
CA LEU A 58 6.29 18.46 15.33
C LEU A 58 6.87 18.02 16.68
N LEU A 59 8.17 18.24 16.88
CA LEU A 59 8.82 17.91 18.15
C LEU A 59 8.79 19.07 19.16
N ALA A 60 8.36 20.26 18.72
CA ALA A 60 8.18 21.45 19.55
C ALA A 60 7.08 22.36 18.96
N PRO A 61 6.52 23.31 19.76
CA PRO A 61 5.55 24.28 19.25
C PRO A 61 6.07 25.11 18.07
N ALA A 62 5.20 25.34 17.08
CA ALA A 62 5.50 26.19 15.93
C ALA A 62 5.37 27.68 16.31
N VAL A 63 6.50 28.38 16.49
CA VAL A 63 6.52 29.81 16.81
C VAL A 63 7.20 30.59 15.68
N VAL A 64 6.55 31.67 15.22
CA VAL A 64 7.08 32.51 14.14
C VAL A 64 8.46 33.06 14.50
N GLY A 65 9.42 32.90 13.58
CA GLY A 65 10.79 33.38 13.75
C GLY A 65 11.70 32.47 14.58
N GLN A 66 11.23 31.29 15.00
CA GLN A 66 12.04 30.29 15.72
C GLN A 66 12.25 29.04 14.87
N GLU A 67 13.40 28.38 15.08
CA GLU A 67 13.65 27.07 14.48
C GLU A 67 12.69 26.03 15.08
N MET A 68 12.14 25.19 14.20
CA MET A 68 11.17 24.16 14.59
C MET A 68 11.65 22.79 14.14
N PRO A 69 11.96 21.88 15.09
CA PRO A 69 12.31 20.50 14.75
C PRO A 69 11.09 19.70 14.31
N ILE A 70 11.24 19.00 13.19
CA ILE A 70 10.25 18.08 12.65
C ILE A 70 10.85 16.68 12.56
N GLN A 71 10.04 15.68 12.87
CA GLN A 71 10.38 14.28 12.66
C GLN A 71 9.58 13.75 11.49
N VAL A 72 10.25 13.08 10.57
CA VAL A 72 9.61 12.30 9.50
C VAL A 72 9.94 10.83 9.71
N VAL A 73 8.90 9.99 9.73
CA VAL A 73 9.03 8.54 9.88
C VAL A 73 8.38 7.88 8.68
N PHE A 74 9.15 7.04 7.99
CA PHE A 74 8.68 6.17 6.93
C PHE A 74 8.89 4.73 7.37
N GLN A 75 7.86 3.89 7.26
CA GLN A 75 7.96 2.46 7.52
C GLN A 75 7.89 1.69 6.20
N ASN A 76 8.97 0.99 5.83
CA ASN A 76 8.98 0.11 4.67
C ASN A 76 8.00 -1.06 4.90
N PRO A 77 6.95 -1.20 4.07
CA PRO A 77 5.96 -2.27 4.23
C PRO A 77 6.40 -3.55 3.51
N LEU A 78 7.48 -3.50 2.72
CA LEU A 78 7.97 -4.62 1.94
C LEU A 78 8.91 -5.49 2.78
N PRO A 79 8.96 -6.81 2.51
CA PRO A 79 9.92 -7.71 3.16
C PRO A 79 11.36 -7.43 2.73
N ASP A 80 11.56 -6.78 1.58
CA ASP A 80 12.86 -6.47 1.00
C ASP A 80 13.30 -5.03 1.33
N GLU A 81 14.61 -4.80 1.40
CA GLU A 81 15.17 -3.46 1.58
C GLU A 81 14.85 -2.55 0.38
N LEU A 82 14.42 -1.32 0.66
CA LEU A 82 14.27 -0.29 -0.36
C LEU A 82 15.63 0.34 -0.66
N SER A 83 15.98 0.43 -1.94
CA SER A 83 17.18 1.15 -2.40
C SER A 83 16.79 2.38 -3.22
N GLY A 84 17.53 3.48 -3.04
CA GLY A 84 17.31 4.72 -3.81
C GLY A 84 16.04 5.49 -3.43
N ALA A 85 15.51 5.28 -2.22
CA ALA A 85 14.35 6.02 -1.75
C ALA A 85 14.69 7.52 -1.61
N THR A 86 13.80 8.37 -2.11
CA THR A 86 13.95 9.83 -2.04
C THR A 86 12.78 10.41 -1.27
N LEU A 87 13.06 11.08 -0.16
CA LEU A 87 12.06 11.84 0.58
C LEU A 87 12.02 13.28 0.05
N ARG A 88 10.83 13.76 -0.33
CA ARG A 88 10.59 15.15 -0.71
C ARG A 88 9.64 15.80 0.28
N MET A 89 9.98 17.01 0.71
CA MET A 89 9.21 17.77 1.67
C MET A 89 8.98 19.17 1.09
N GLU A 90 7.72 19.61 1.05
CA GLU A 90 7.33 20.90 0.52
C GLU A 90 6.36 21.58 1.50
N GLY A 91 6.39 22.90 1.59
CA GLY A 91 5.50 23.67 2.45
C GLY A 91 5.56 25.16 2.16
N ALA A 92 4.40 25.80 2.00
CA ALA A 92 4.34 27.25 1.84
C ALA A 92 4.89 27.94 3.10
N GLY A 93 5.89 28.83 2.92
CA GLY A 93 6.55 29.51 4.04
C GLY A 93 7.64 28.69 4.74
N ILE A 94 7.99 27.51 4.24
CA ILE A 94 9.07 26.64 4.74
C ILE A 94 10.07 26.44 3.60
N SER A 95 11.39 26.56 3.86
CA SER A 95 12.37 26.20 2.84
C SER A 95 12.37 24.68 2.68
N CYS A 96 12.13 24.16 1.47
CA CYS A 96 12.31 22.74 1.18
C CYS A 96 13.69 22.29 1.67
N PRO A 97 13.79 21.31 2.59
CA PRO A 97 15.08 20.70 2.87
C PRO A 97 15.62 20.06 1.59
N LYS A 98 16.95 20.10 1.43
CA LYS A 98 17.62 19.47 0.28
C LYS A 98 17.25 17.98 0.26
N PRO A 99 17.06 17.37 -0.94
CA PRO A 99 16.73 15.96 -1.06
C PRO A 99 17.70 15.11 -0.21
N PHE A 100 17.15 14.23 0.61
CA PHE A 100 17.92 13.25 1.37
C PHE A 100 17.77 11.89 0.69
N HIS A 101 18.89 11.24 0.41
CA HIS A 101 18.94 9.90 -0.17
C HIS A 101 19.10 8.90 0.98
N LEU A 102 18.14 7.98 1.12
CA LEU A 102 18.21 6.84 2.03
C LEU A 102 19.03 5.70 1.41
#